data_AF-A0A2H0NNP5-F1
#
_entry.id   AF-A0A2H0NNP5-F1
#
_cell.length_a   1.000
_cell.length_b   1.000
_cell.length_c   1.000
_cell.angle_alpha   90.00
_cell.angle_beta   90.00
_cell.angle_gamma   90.00
#
_symmetry.space_group_name_H-M   'P 1'
#
loop_
_entity.id
_entity.type
_entity.pdbx_description
1 polymer ?
#
loop_
_entity_poly.entity_id
_entity_poly.type
_entity_poly.pdbx_seq_one_letter_code
_entity_poly.pdbx_strand_id
1 'polypeptide(L)'
;MTLRADLVLFRTQKGEDILLSHGREISTNQRRALLVVNGKTGIAELAKTAFWVTDMTVTLQELLALGLVSDSSSASDIPGSPASAASQMTKVRLAALARELLGDSAERIIKKVEEAEDTPEALEQVLAGCKKLIKLTISEEMADTFLQRGLKLLGK
;
A
#
# COMPACT_ATOMS: atom_id res chain seq x y z
N MET A 1 -1.06 -24.04 -5.36
CA MET A 1 -0.01 -23.04 -5.66
C MET A 1 1.27 -23.54 -5.01
N THR A 2 2.38 -23.72 -5.73
CA THR A 2 3.62 -24.26 -5.13
C THR A 2 4.51 -23.10 -4.71
N LEU A 3 4.72 -22.92 -3.39
CA LEU A 3 5.65 -21.91 -2.88
C LEU A 3 7.07 -22.30 -3.26
N ARG A 4 7.80 -21.40 -3.93
CA ARG A 4 9.20 -21.61 -4.27
C ARG A 4 10.07 -21.51 -3.03
N ALA A 5 11.02 -22.42 -2.89
CA ALA A 5 11.92 -22.49 -1.73
C ALA A 5 12.81 -21.25 -1.56
N ASP A 6 13.11 -20.54 -2.65
CA ASP A 6 13.89 -19.29 -2.69
C ASP A 6 13.06 -18.03 -2.40
N LEU A 7 11.73 -18.16 -2.35
CA LEU A 7 10.83 -17.03 -2.19
C LEU A 7 11.02 -16.40 -0.82
N VAL A 8 11.28 -15.10 -0.79
CA VAL A 8 11.32 -14.32 0.46
C VAL A 8 9.91 -13.83 0.76
N LEU A 9 9.46 -14.12 1.98
CA LEU A 9 8.18 -13.65 2.50
C LEU A 9 8.42 -12.51 3.49
N PHE A 10 7.58 -11.50 3.45
CA PHE A 10 7.56 -10.37 4.39
C PHE A 10 6.26 -10.40 5.17
N ARG A 11 6.31 -9.95 6.42
CA ARG A 11 5.11 -9.71 7.22
C ARG A 11 4.38 -8.51 6.65
N THR A 12 3.06 -8.62 6.49
CA THR A 12 2.22 -7.48 6.17
C THR A 12 1.84 -6.73 7.44
N GLN A 13 1.30 -5.51 7.29
CA GLN A 13 0.74 -4.74 8.40
C GLN A 13 -0.30 -5.55 9.20
N LYS A 14 -1.11 -6.34 8.49
CA LYS A 14 -2.11 -7.22 9.09
C LYS A 14 -1.46 -8.35 9.91
N GLY A 15 -0.35 -8.89 9.44
CA GLY A 15 0.46 -9.86 10.20
C GLY A 15 1.04 -9.26 11.49
N GLU A 16 1.52 -8.02 11.44
CA GLU A 16 2.02 -7.33 12.64
C GLU A 16 0.90 -7.01 13.63
N ASP A 17 -0.26 -6.55 13.15
CA ASP A 17 -1.42 -6.28 14.00
C ASP A 17 -1.91 -7.54 14.72
N ILE A 18 -1.96 -8.69 14.02
CA ILE A 18 -2.34 -9.97 14.64
C ILE A 18 -1.32 -10.42 15.70
N LEU A 19 -0.03 -10.14 15.51
CA LEU A 19 0.99 -10.44 16.52
C LEU A 19 0.80 -9.60 17.79
N LEU A 20 0.43 -8.33 17.63
CA LEU A 20 0.15 -7.38 18.71
C LEU A 20 -1.17 -7.71 19.43
N SER A 21 -2.21 -8.06 18.69
CA SER A 21 -3.55 -8.41 19.17
C SER A 21 -3.64 -9.83 19.78
N HIS A 22 -2.50 -10.41 20.18
CA HIS A 22 -2.38 -11.77 20.75
C HIS A 22 -2.89 -12.92 19.87
N GLY A 23 -3.17 -12.69 18.58
CA GLY A 23 -3.38 -13.74 17.59
C GLY A 23 -4.56 -14.67 17.84
N ARG A 24 -5.67 -14.19 18.43
CA ARG A 24 -6.87 -15.01 18.63
C ARG A 24 -7.46 -15.61 17.34
N GLU A 25 -7.15 -15.01 16.21
CA GLU A 25 -7.63 -15.42 14.88
C GLU A 25 -6.69 -16.41 14.17
N ILE A 26 -5.52 -16.73 14.74
CA ILE A 26 -4.54 -17.62 14.11
C ILE A 26 -4.11 -18.76 15.03
N SER A 27 -3.78 -19.89 14.42
CA SER A 27 -3.28 -21.06 15.14
C SER A 27 -1.89 -20.80 15.72
N THR A 28 -1.50 -21.53 16.78
CA THR A 28 -0.19 -21.40 17.41
C THR A 28 0.97 -21.62 16.41
N ASN A 29 0.82 -22.55 15.47
CA ASN A 29 1.79 -22.79 14.40
C ASN A 29 1.88 -21.61 13.42
N GLN A 30 0.74 -21.02 13.02
CA GLN A 30 0.69 -19.83 12.18
C GLN A 30 1.38 -18.64 12.86
N ARG A 31 1.17 -18.45 14.16
CA ARG A 31 1.85 -17.39 14.92
C ARG A 31 3.37 -17.57 14.96
N ARG A 32 3.82 -18.81 15.19
CA ARG A 32 5.24 -19.16 15.21
C ARG A 32 5.89 -18.98 13.84
N ALA A 33 5.22 -19.41 12.77
CA ALA A 33 5.67 -19.18 11.41
C ALA A 33 5.76 -17.66 11.11
N LEU A 34 4.75 -16.89 11.48
CA LEU A 34 4.70 -15.44 11.29
C LEU A 34 5.83 -14.70 12.03
N LEU A 35 6.18 -15.14 13.25
CA LEU A 35 7.32 -14.62 14.01
C LEU A 35 8.67 -14.81 13.31
N VAL A 36 8.81 -15.93 12.61
CA VAL A 36 10.06 -16.31 11.94
C VAL A 36 10.21 -15.59 10.59
N VAL A 37 9.09 -15.20 9.97
CA VAL A 37 9.07 -14.38 8.75
C VAL A 37 9.60 -12.98 9.07
N ASN A 38 10.85 -12.73 8.71
CA ASN A 38 11.56 -11.48 8.96
C ASN A 38 11.76 -10.62 7.70
N GLY A 39 11.25 -11.05 6.54
CA GLY A 39 11.43 -10.33 5.28
C GLY A 39 12.85 -10.40 4.69
N LYS A 40 13.74 -11.23 5.26
CA LYS A 40 15.15 -11.31 4.85
C LYS A 40 15.58 -12.70 4.44
N THR A 41 14.84 -13.72 4.87
CA THR A 41 15.22 -15.13 4.70
C THR A 41 14.17 -15.83 3.84
N GLY A 42 14.64 -16.62 2.87
CA GLY A 42 13.77 -17.40 1.99
C GLY A 42 13.10 -18.57 2.70
N ILE A 43 12.02 -19.11 2.12
CA ILE A 43 11.22 -20.20 2.69
C ILE A 43 12.06 -21.42 3.10
N ALA A 44 13.07 -21.81 2.31
CA ALA A 44 13.98 -22.91 2.66
C ALA A 44 14.73 -22.68 3.97
N GLU A 45 15.24 -21.48 4.19
CA GLU A 45 15.99 -21.12 5.39
C GLU A 45 15.04 -20.93 6.59
N LEU A 46 13.84 -20.38 6.36
CA LEU A 46 12.80 -20.29 7.37
C LEU A 46 12.35 -21.68 7.85
N ALA A 47 12.22 -22.65 6.93
CA ALA A 47 11.88 -24.03 7.26
C ALA A 47 12.98 -24.73 8.08
N LYS A 48 14.26 -24.41 7.83
CA LYS A 48 15.37 -24.89 8.66
C LYS A 48 15.37 -24.25 10.05
N THR A 49 15.15 -22.94 10.11
CA THR A 49 15.19 -22.16 11.36
C THR A 49 14.01 -22.51 12.27
N ALA A 50 12.86 -22.82 11.69
CA ALA A 50 11.65 -23.18 12.41
C ALA A 50 11.20 -24.60 12.09
N PHE A 51 12.13 -25.53 12.24
CA PHE A 51 11.92 -26.99 12.18
C PHE A 51 10.85 -27.49 13.16
N TRP A 52 10.56 -26.74 14.23
CA TRP A 52 9.49 -27.03 15.20
C TRP A 52 8.07 -26.70 14.71
N VAL A 53 7.92 -26.08 13.53
CA VAL A 53 6.62 -25.85 12.90
C VAL A 53 6.34 -27.01 11.95
N THR A 54 5.41 -27.88 12.34
CA THR A 54 4.91 -28.95 11.47
C THR A 54 4.30 -28.33 10.22
N ASP A 55 4.72 -28.83 9.05
CA ASP A 55 4.23 -28.35 7.76
C ASP A 55 4.37 -26.83 7.58
N MET A 56 5.58 -26.31 7.82
CA MET A 56 5.93 -24.90 7.62
C MET A 56 5.43 -24.34 6.27
N THR A 57 5.64 -25.08 5.19
CA THR A 57 5.22 -24.65 3.85
C THR A 57 3.72 -24.46 3.73
N VAL A 58 2.94 -25.37 4.33
CA VAL A 58 1.46 -25.28 4.36
C VAL A 58 1.04 -24.11 5.22
N THR A 59 1.65 -23.95 6.39
CA THR A 59 1.38 -22.84 7.32
C THR A 59 1.66 -21.48 6.67
N LEU A 60 2.77 -21.33 5.95
CA LEU A 60 3.11 -20.10 5.23
C LEU A 60 2.14 -19.84 4.08
N GLN A 61 1.65 -20.89 3.42
CA GLN A 61 0.62 -20.77 2.38
C GLN A 61 -0.71 -20.28 2.96
N GLU A 62 -1.12 -20.79 4.13
CA GLU A 62 -2.30 -20.29 4.82
C GLU A 62 -2.13 -18.83 5.25
N LEU A 63 -0.95 -18.45 5.79
CA LEU A 63 -0.66 -17.07 6.14
C LEU A 63 -0.72 -16.13 4.92
N LEU A 64 -0.25 -16.61 3.75
CA LEU A 64 -0.35 -15.88 2.48
C LEU A 64 -1.81 -15.74 2.05
N ALA A 65 -2.60 -16.81 2.15
CA ALA A 65 -4.03 -16.80 1.83
C ALA A 65 -4.83 -15.87 2.76
N LEU A 66 -4.41 -15.74 4.02
CA LEU A 66 -5.00 -14.82 5.01
C LEU A 66 -4.54 -13.35 4.84
N GLY A 67 -3.56 -13.11 3.96
CA GLY A 67 -2.96 -11.78 3.72
C GLY A 67 -2.07 -11.29 4.86
N LEU A 68 -1.54 -12.20 5.69
CA LEU A 68 -0.68 -11.89 6.84
C LEU A 68 0.81 -11.82 6.47
N VAL A 69 1.17 -12.49 5.38
CA VAL A 69 2.48 -12.41 4.74
C VAL A 69 2.29 -12.12 3.26
N SER A 70 3.27 -11.46 2.65
CA SER A 70 3.34 -11.23 1.20
C SER A 70 4.67 -11.72 0.67
N ASP A 71 4.68 -12.14 -0.59
CA ASP A 71 5.89 -12.57 -1.26
C ASP A 71 6.56 -11.46 -2.08
N SER A 72 7.88 -11.57 -2.24
CA SER A 72 8.67 -10.57 -2.99
C SER A 72 8.43 -10.54 -4.48
N SER A 73 7.87 -11.60 -5.06
CA SER A 73 7.49 -11.59 -6.48
C SER A 73 6.18 -10.83 -6.70
N SER A 74 5.29 -10.82 -5.70
CA SER A 74 4.10 -9.97 -5.65
C SER A 74 4.40 -8.56 -5.16
N ALA A 75 5.66 -8.21 -4.83
CA ALA A 75 6.03 -6.83 -4.46
C ALA A 75 5.95 -5.82 -5.62
N SER A 76 5.67 -6.27 -6.85
CA SER A 76 5.25 -5.38 -7.94
C SER A 76 3.74 -5.09 -7.94
N ASP A 77 2.95 -5.76 -7.09
CA ASP A 77 1.49 -5.67 -7.12
C ASP A 77 0.86 -5.86 -5.72
N ILE A 78 1.43 -5.28 -4.66
CA ILE A 78 0.65 -5.08 -3.42
C ILE A 78 1.06 -3.74 -2.76
N PRO A 79 0.15 -2.76 -2.68
CA PRO A 79 0.40 -1.50 -2.00
C PRO A 79 0.57 -1.74 -0.50
N GLY A 80 1.63 -1.19 0.08
CA GLY A 80 1.79 -1.10 1.53
C GLY A 80 0.58 -0.40 2.15
N SER A 81 0.23 -0.72 3.41
CA SER A 81 -0.79 -0.09 4.26
C SER A 81 -2.21 0.15 3.69
N PRO A 82 -3.29 -0.10 4.47
CA PRO A 82 -4.64 0.39 4.09
C PRO A 82 -4.67 1.92 3.90
N ALA A 83 -3.75 2.65 4.55
CA ALA A 83 -3.51 4.07 4.30
C ALA A 83 -2.85 4.36 2.94
N SER A 84 -1.89 3.54 2.48
CA SER A 84 -1.23 3.78 1.18
C SER A 84 -2.09 3.29 0.01
N ALA A 85 -2.87 2.21 0.18
CA ALA A 85 -3.87 1.80 -0.81
C ALA A 85 -4.96 2.87 -0.97
N ALA A 86 -5.44 3.44 0.14
CA ALA A 86 -6.36 4.57 0.12
C ALA A 86 -5.72 5.81 -0.53
N SER A 87 -4.46 6.12 -0.21
CA SER A 87 -3.71 7.23 -0.83
C SER A 87 -3.52 7.04 -2.33
N GLN A 88 -3.16 5.84 -2.81
CA GLN A 88 -3.03 5.55 -4.24
C GLN A 88 -4.36 5.67 -4.97
N MET A 89 -5.43 5.12 -4.39
CA MET A 89 -6.77 5.24 -4.95
C MET A 89 -7.25 6.71 -4.96
N THR A 90 -6.81 7.51 -3.99
CA THR A 90 -7.04 8.96 -3.92
C THR A 90 -6.25 9.69 -5.01
N LYS A 91 -4.97 9.34 -5.26
CA LYS A 91 -4.16 9.88 -6.36
C LYS A 91 -4.81 9.61 -7.72
N VAL A 92 -5.28 8.39 -7.96
CA VAL A 92 -5.98 8.03 -9.21
C VAL A 92 -7.24 8.88 -9.40
N ARG A 93 -8.03 9.07 -8.34
CA ARG A 93 -9.24 9.93 -8.39
C ARG A 93 -8.89 11.41 -8.61
N LEU A 94 -7.85 11.91 -7.95
CA LEU A 94 -7.34 13.28 -8.12
C LEU A 94 -6.85 13.51 -9.55
N ALA A 95 -6.13 12.55 -10.12
CA ALA A 95 -5.64 12.61 -11.48
C ALA A 95 -6.79 12.63 -12.50
N ALA A 96 -7.79 11.76 -12.31
CA ALA A 96 -9.00 11.76 -13.14
C ALA A 96 -9.74 13.09 -13.06
N LEU A 97 -9.86 13.66 -11.87
CA LEU A 97 -10.51 14.95 -11.61
C LEU A 97 -9.74 16.11 -12.26
N ALA A 98 -8.41 16.10 -12.18
CA ALA A 98 -7.56 17.07 -12.87
C ALA A 98 -7.82 17.01 -14.37
N ARG A 99 -7.88 15.82 -14.96
CA ARG A 99 -8.16 15.60 -16.38
C ARG A 99 -9.54 16.11 -16.79
N GLU A 100 -10.56 15.88 -15.96
CA GLU A 100 -11.92 16.35 -16.20
C GLU A 100 -12.02 17.89 -16.16
N LEU A 101 -11.39 18.53 -15.18
CA LEU A 101 -11.47 19.99 -15.01
C LEU A 101 -10.54 20.77 -15.94
N LEU A 102 -9.33 20.27 -16.18
CA LEU A 102 -8.24 21.03 -16.79
C LEU A 102 -7.90 20.58 -18.21
N GLY A 103 -8.43 19.42 -18.66
CA GLY A 103 -8.18 18.86 -19.98
C GLY A 103 -6.68 18.65 -20.25
N ASP A 104 -6.18 19.16 -21.38
CA ASP A 104 -4.77 19.09 -21.78
C ASP A 104 -3.79 19.66 -20.75
N SER A 105 -4.21 20.65 -19.94
CA SER A 105 -3.33 21.23 -18.91
C SER A 105 -3.22 20.36 -17.64
N ALA A 106 -4.02 19.30 -17.55
CA ALA A 106 -4.03 18.39 -16.42
C ALA A 106 -2.77 17.54 -16.31
N GLU A 107 -2.09 17.27 -17.42
CA GLU A 107 -1.00 16.28 -17.44
C GLU A 107 0.14 16.63 -16.47
N ARG A 108 0.49 17.93 -16.38
CA ARG A 108 1.49 18.44 -15.42
C ARG A 108 1.03 18.30 -13.96
N ILE A 109 -0.27 18.40 -13.72
CA ILE A 109 -0.89 18.27 -12.39
C ILE A 109 -0.96 16.80 -11.98
N ILE A 110 -1.39 15.94 -12.89
CA ILE A 110 -1.49 14.48 -12.73
C ILE A 110 -0.12 13.91 -12.38
N LYS A 111 0.89 14.24 -13.19
CA LYS A 111 2.26 13.77 -12.96
C LYS A 111 2.78 14.16 -11.58
N LYS A 112 2.48 15.40 -11.14
CA LYS A 112 2.85 15.88 -9.80
C LYS A 112 2.12 15.18 -8.66
N VAL A 113 0.88 14.74 -8.88
CA VAL A 113 0.08 13.96 -7.91
C VAL A 113 0.54 12.51 -7.85
N GLU A 114 0.92 11.93 -8.98
CA GLU A 114 1.45 10.55 -9.04
C GLU A 114 2.84 10.46 -8.39
N GLU A 115 3.71 11.44 -8.63
CA GLU A 115 5.04 11.55 -8.01
C GLU A 115 5.00 11.94 -6.51
N ALA A 116 3.83 12.32 -5.98
CA ALA A 116 3.68 12.66 -4.57
C ALA A 116 3.94 11.44 -3.67
N GLU A 117 4.30 11.63 -2.41
CA GLU A 117 4.34 10.53 -1.44
C GLU A 117 2.92 10.03 -1.12
N ASP A 118 2.78 8.76 -0.73
CA ASP A 118 1.50 8.14 -0.38
C ASP A 118 1.00 8.51 1.03
N THR A 119 1.37 9.70 1.52
CA THR A 119 0.94 10.23 2.82
C THR A 119 -0.13 11.32 2.63
N PRO A 120 -1.11 11.42 3.55
CA PRO A 120 -2.15 12.45 3.45
C PRO A 120 -1.56 13.87 3.43
N GLU A 121 -0.53 14.11 4.24
CA GLU A 121 0.17 15.40 4.30
C GLU A 121 0.85 15.77 2.98
N ALA A 122 1.52 14.82 2.31
CA ALA A 122 2.14 15.06 1.02
C ALA A 122 1.09 15.32 -0.08
N LEU A 123 -0.02 14.57 -0.08
CA LEU A 123 -1.12 14.79 -1.01
C LEU A 123 -1.76 16.17 -0.85
N GLU A 124 -1.92 16.65 0.38
CA GLU A 124 -2.39 18.01 0.67
C GLU A 124 -1.42 19.08 0.17
N GLN A 125 -0.12 18.90 0.39
CA GLN A 125 0.89 19.83 -0.12
C GLN A 125 0.91 19.88 -1.65
N VAL A 126 0.78 18.73 -2.29
CA VAL A 126 0.69 18.66 -3.75
C VAL A 126 -0.59 19.32 -4.24
N LEU A 127 -1.74 19.08 -3.61
CA LEU A 127 -3.00 19.77 -3.93
C LEU A 127 -2.89 21.29 -3.84
N ALA A 128 -2.29 21.81 -2.77
CA ALA A 128 -2.04 23.25 -2.62
C ALA A 128 -1.08 23.79 -3.69
N GLY A 129 -0.05 23.02 -4.03
CA GLY A 129 0.88 23.34 -5.12
C GLY A 129 0.20 23.32 -6.50
N CYS A 130 -0.74 22.40 -6.72
CA CYS A 130 -1.53 22.29 -7.93
C CYS A 130 -2.53 23.45 -8.04
N LYS A 131 -3.18 23.85 -6.94
CA LYS A 131 -4.02 25.07 -6.90
C LYS A 131 -3.25 26.31 -7.37
N LYS A 132 -2.03 26.53 -6.86
CA LYS A 132 -1.20 27.67 -7.30
C LYS A 132 -0.90 27.61 -8.80
N LEU A 133 -0.56 26.43 -9.32
CA LEU A 133 -0.30 26.26 -10.75
C LEU A 133 -1.55 26.57 -11.57
N ILE A 134 -2.69 25.96 -11.26
CA ILE A 134 -3.96 26.15 -11.97
C ILE A 134 -4.39 27.63 -11.93
N LYS A 135 -4.25 28.29 -10.78
CA LYS A 135 -4.55 29.73 -10.63
C LYS A 135 -3.66 30.60 -11.53
N LEU A 136 -2.40 30.22 -11.73
CA LEU A 136 -1.45 30.97 -12.56
C LEU A 136 -1.61 30.67 -14.06
N THR A 137 -1.96 29.44 -14.45
CA THR A 137 -2.03 29.04 -15.85
C THR A 137 -3.44 29.04 -16.46
N ILE A 138 -4.50 28.94 -15.65
CA ILE A 138 -5.86 28.70 -16.13
C ILE A 138 -6.83 29.72 -15.55
N SER A 139 -7.28 29.53 -14.31
CA SER A 139 -8.22 30.42 -13.63
C SER A 139 -8.32 30.09 -12.15
N GLU A 140 -8.61 31.09 -11.33
CA GLU A 140 -8.79 30.96 -9.89
C GLU A 140 -10.00 30.08 -9.53
N GLU A 141 -11.12 30.20 -10.25
CA GLU A 141 -12.32 29.38 -10.00
C GLU A 141 -12.09 27.89 -10.20
N MET A 142 -11.35 27.52 -11.26
CA MET A 142 -10.98 26.13 -11.52
C MET A 142 -10.01 25.60 -10.46
N ALA A 143 -9.10 26.46 -9.99
CA ALA A 143 -8.13 26.12 -8.96
C ALA A 143 -8.81 25.84 -7.60
N ASP A 144 -9.78 26.66 -7.20
CA ASP A 144 -10.58 26.44 -6.00
C ASP A 144 -11.49 25.21 -6.12
N THR A 145 -12.11 25.01 -7.28
CA THR A 145 -12.93 23.80 -7.54
C THR A 145 -12.10 22.52 -7.45
N PHE A 146 -10.90 22.50 -8.02
CA PHE A 146 -9.98 21.37 -7.92
C PHE A 146 -9.56 21.10 -6.48
N LEU A 147 -9.19 22.13 -5.72
CA LEU A 147 -8.79 21.98 -4.33
C LEU A 147 -9.94 21.49 -3.45
N GLN A 148 -11.14 22.05 -3.59
CA GLN A 148 -12.30 21.63 -2.80
C GLN A 148 -12.67 20.18 -3.06
N ARG A 149 -12.74 19.77 -4.34
CA ARG A 149 -13.02 18.37 -4.66
C ARG A 149 -11.89 17.44 -4.22
N GLY A 150 -10.64 17.91 -4.30
CA GLY A 150 -9.47 17.18 -3.81
C GLY A 150 -9.52 16.93 -2.30
N LEU A 151 -9.76 17.96 -1.50
CA LEU A 151 -9.92 17.81 -0.04
C LEU A 151 -11.07 16.88 0.34
N LYS A 152 -12.19 16.96 -0.39
CA LYS A 152 -13.32 16.06 -0.20
C LYS A 152 -12.97 14.59 -0.48
N LEU A 153 -12.06 14.33 -1.42
CA LEU A 153 -11.52 12.99 -1.66
C LEU A 153 -10.60 12.51 -0.55
N LEU A 154 -9.90 13.42 0.13
CA LEU A 154 -9.10 13.14 1.33
C LEU A 154 -9.96 13.02 2.61
N GLY A 155 -11.27 13.23 2.52
CA GLY A 155 -12.19 13.17 3.67
C GLY A 155 -12.13 14.38 4.60
N LYS A 156 -11.64 15.53 4.10
CA LYS A 156 -11.62 16.81 4.81
C LYS A 156 -12.74 17.74 4.36
#